data_AF-G5LK49-F1
#
_entry.id   AF-G5LK49-F1
#
_cell.length_a   1.000
_cell.length_b   1.000
_cell.length_c   1.000
_cell.angle_alpha   90.00
_cell.angle_beta   90.00
_cell.angle_gamma   90.00
#
_symmetry.space_group_name_H-M   'P 1'
#
loop_
_entity.id
_entity.type
_entity.pdbx_description
1 polymer ?
#
loop_
_entity_poly.entity_id
_entity_poly.type
_entity_poly.pdbx_seq_one_letter_code
_entity_poly.pdbx_strand_id
1 'polypeptide(L)'
;LMTGIVFGLCLSTASTVVLLRALEERQLLDSQRGQIAIGWLIVEDLVMVLTLVLLPAVAGMVEKGDVGIASLAVDMGITIGKVVAFIAIMMLVGRRLVPWIMARSAATGSRELFTLSVLALALGIAFGAVELFDVSFALGAFFAGMVLNESELSHRAAHDTLPLRDAFAVLFFVSVGMLFDPLVLIQQPLAVLATLAIIVFGKSIAAFFLVRMFGHSPRTALTIAASLAQ
;
A
#
# COMPACT_ATOMS: atom_id res chain seq x y z
N LEU A 1 -15.27 10.87 14.99
CA LEU A 1 -15.68 10.32 13.67
C LEU A 1 -14.47 10.05 12.78
N MET A 2 -13.58 11.03 12.54
CA MET A 2 -12.36 10.84 11.74
C MET A 2 -11.47 9.69 12.27
N THR A 3 -11.19 9.64 13.58
CA THR A 3 -10.43 8.53 14.18
C THR A 3 -11.07 7.16 13.91
N GLY A 4 -12.40 7.08 13.88
CA GLY A 4 -13.13 5.85 13.57
C GLY A 4 -13.06 5.46 12.08
N ILE A 5 -13.06 6.44 11.18
CA ILE A 5 -12.86 6.21 9.73
C ILE A 5 -11.43 5.73 9.48
N VAL A 6 -10.43 6.40 10.06
CA VAL A 6 -9.03 6.00 9.95
C VAL A 6 -8.83 4.61 10.55
N PHE A 7 -9.40 4.34 11.72
CA PHE A 7 -9.34 3.03 12.35
C PHE A 7 -10.02 1.95 11.51
N GLY A 8 -11.20 2.22 10.94
CA GLY A 8 -11.89 1.30 10.03
C GLY A 8 -11.11 1.02 8.75
N LEU A 9 -10.47 2.03 8.16
CA LEU A 9 -9.58 1.88 7.01
C LEU A 9 -8.38 1.00 7.35
N CYS A 10 -7.73 1.24 8.49
CA CYS A 10 -6.63 0.40 8.97
C CYS A 10 -7.06 -1.05 9.25
N LEU A 11 -8.29 -1.27 9.74
CA LEU A 11 -8.82 -2.62 9.94
C LEU A 11 -9.19 -3.31 8.63
N SER A 12 -9.56 -2.54 7.60
CA SER A 12 -9.99 -3.08 6.32
C SER A 12 -8.84 -3.69 5.52
N THR A 13 -7.60 -3.25 5.73
CA THR A 13 -6.45 -3.69 4.93
C THR A 13 -5.97 -5.08 5.29
N ALA A 14 -5.87 -5.96 4.30
CA ALA A 14 -5.21 -7.26 4.40
C ALA A 14 -3.73 -7.14 4.07
N SER A 15 -2.90 -7.98 4.69
CA SER A 15 -1.47 -8.01 4.37
C SER A 15 -1.18 -8.90 3.18
N THR A 16 -0.80 -8.28 2.06
CA THR A 16 -0.43 -8.97 0.81
C THR A 16 0.72 -9.97 1.03
N VAL A 17 1.75 -9.60 1.80
CA VAL A 17 2.91 -10.47 2.04
C VAL A 17 2.51 -11.73 2.81
N VAL A 18 1.71 -11.60 3.86
CA VAL A 18 1.29 -12.73 4.70
C VAL A 18 0.40 -13.69 3.91
N LEU A 19 -0.57 -13.17 3.16
CA LEU A 19 -1.47 -14.01 2.36
C LEU A 19 -0.72 -14.68 1.19
N LEU A 20 0.18 -13.97 0.50
CA LEU A 20 1.00 -14.57 -0.55
C LEU A 20 1.87 -15.71 -0.02
N ARG A 21 2.53 -15.52 1.13
CA ARG A 21 3.30 -16.58 1.79
C ARG A 21 2.43 -17.77 2.17
N ALA A 22 1.24 -17.53 2.74
CA ALA A 22 0.31 -18.59 3.11
C ALA A 22 -0.21 -19.39 1.89
N LEU A 23 -0.41 -18.74 0.74
CA LEU A 23 -0.78 -19.40 -0.52
C LEU A 23 0.40 -20.16 -1.13
N GLU A 24 1.62 -19.62 -1.04
CA GLU A 24 2.87 -20.24 -1.48
C GLU A 24 3.14 -21.54 -0.72
N GLU A 25 3.07 -21.50 0.62
CA GLU A 25 3.23 -22.67 1.50
C GLU A 25 2.21 -23.78 1.21
N ARG A 26 1.02 -23.40 0.75
CA ARG A 26 -0.05 -24.34 0.38
C ARG A 26 -0.06 -24.75 -1.09
N GLN A 27 0.89 -24.26 -1.90
CA GLN A 27 0.95 -24.48 -3.36
C GLN A 27 -0.33 -24.06 -4.09
N LEU A 28 -1.02 -23.01 -3.60
CA LEU A 28 -2.29 -22.54 -4.15
C LEU A 28 -2.15 -21.32 -5.07
N LEU A 29 -0.94 -20.81 -5.29
CA LEU A 29 -0.68 -19.61 -6.09
C LEU A 29 -1.26 -19.69 -7.51
N ASP A 30 -1.04 -20.81 -8.19
CA ASP A 30 -1.50 -21.02 -9.57
C ASP A 30 -2.95 -21.52 -9.66
N SER A 31 -3.60 -21.78 -8.52
CA SER A 31 -5.00 -22.18 -8.52
C SER A 31 -5.89 -20.99 -8.87
N GLN A 32 -7.06 -21.26 -9.46
CA GLN A 32 -8.06 -20.21 -9.73
C GLN A 32 -8.41 -19.41 -8.46
N ARG A 33 -8.36 -20.04 -7.28
CA ARG A 33 -8.61 -19.37 -5.99
C ARG A 33 -7.46 -18.43 -5.61
N GLY A 34 -6.21 -18.84 -5.85
CA GLY A 34 -5.02 -18.04 -5.61
C GLY A 34 -5.00 -16.79 -6.50
N GLN A 35 -5.27 -16.95 -7.80
CA GLN A 35 -5.31 -15.83 -8.74
C GLN A 35 -6.39 -14.79 -8.39
N ILE A 36 -7.57 -15.22 -7.95
CA ILE A 36 -8.63 -14.31 -7.50
C ILE A 36 -8.21 -13.57 -6.22
N ALA A 37 -7.60 -14.27 -5.26
CA ALA A 37 -7.13 -13.65 -4.02
C ALA A 37 -6.02 -12.62 -4.28
N ILE A 38 -5.07 -12.93 -5.17
CA ILE A 38 -4.00 -12.01 -5.57
C ILE A 38 -4.59 -10.79 -6.30
N GLY A 39 -5.53 -11.00 -7.22
CA GLY A 39 -6.22 -9.90 -7.91
C GLY A 39 -6.94 -8.96 -6.94
N TRP A 40 -7.60 -9.52 -5.92
CA TRP A 40 -8.24 -8.73 -4.86
C TRP A 40 -7.22 -7.91 -4.07
N LEU A 41 -6.12 -8.53 -3.62
CA LEU A 41 -5.06 -7.85 -2.88
C LEU A 41 -4.47 -6.65 -3.65
N ILE A 42 -4.29 -6.78 -4.97
CA ILE A 42 -3.78 -5.69 -5.82
C ILE A 42 -4.78 -4.53 -5.87
N VAL A 43 -6.07 -4.81 -6.02
CA VAL A 43 -7.12 -3.78 -6.04
C VAL A 43 -7.22 -3.10 -4.67
N GLU A 44 -7.16 -3.87 -3.60
CA GLU A 44 -7.18 -3.36 -2.23
C GLU A 44 -6.00 -2.44 -1.93
N ASP A 45 -4.78 -2.86 -2.28
CA ASP A 45 -3.57 -2.05 -2.11
C ASP A 45 -3.65 -0.74 -2.92
N LEU A 46 -4.16 -0.79 -4.16
CA LEU A 46 -4.39 0.39 -4.98
C LEU A 46 -5.40 1.36 -4.35
N VAL A 47 -6.55 0.85 -3.87
CA VAL A 47 -7.57 1.66 -3.19
C VAL A 47 -7.00 2.28 -1.91
N MET A 48 -6.15 1.54 -1.19
CA MET A 48 -5.51 2.04 0.02
C MET A 48 -4.49 3.12 -0.26
N VAL A 49 -3.66 2.97 -1.30
CA VAL A 49 -2.75 4.02 -1.75
C VAL A 49 -3.55 5.29 -2.09
N LEU A 50 -4.63 5.17 -2.87
CA LEU A 50 -5.51 6.31 -3.19
C LEU A 50 -6.13 6.94 -1.92
N THR A 51 -6.56 6.12 -0.98
CA THR A 51 -7.14 6.60 0.28
C THR A 51 -6.11 7.35 1.12
N LEU A 52 -4.88 6.83 1.22
CA LEU A 52 -3.77 7.47 1.93
C LEU A 52 -3.34 8.80 1.28
N VAL A 53 -3.54 8.97 -0.03
CA VAL A 53 -3.32 10.25 -0.72
C VAL A 53 -4.39 11.27 -0.37
N LEU A 54 -5.63 10.82 -0.20
CA LEU A 54 -6.74 11.69 0.18
C LEU A 54 -6.75 12.01 1.68
N LEU A 55 -6.05 11.21 2.50
CA LEU A 55 -6.03 11.36 3.94
C LEU A 55 -5.56 12.75 4.42
N PRO A 56 -4.45 13.34 3.92
CA PRO A 56 -4.04 14.69 4.31
C PRO A 56 -5.06 15.76 3.92
N ALA A 57 -5.70 15.62 2.75
CA ALA A 57 -6.75 16.53 2.32
C ALA A 57 -7.94 16.48 3.29
N VAL A 58 -8.37 15.27 3.67
CA VAL A 58 -9.48 15.06 4.62
C VAL A 58 -9.11 15.49 6.05
N ALA A 59 -7.88 15.23 6.49
CA ALA A 59 -7.40 15.64 7.81
C ALA A 59 -7.37 17.17 7.95
N GLY A 60 -6.88 17.88 6.92
CA GLY A 60 -6.88 19.34 6.88
C GLY A 60 -8.28 19.97 6.92
N MET A 61 -9.30 19.27 6.41
CA MET A 61 -10.70 19.71 6.51
C MET A 61 -11.28 19.60 7.93
N VAL A 62 -10.84 18.59 8.70
CA VAL A 62 -11.40 18.32 10.04
C VAL A 62 -10.70 19.14 11.13
N GLU A 63 -9.40 19.43 10.97
CA GLU A 63 -8.62 20.21 11.92
C GLU A 63 -9.04 21.70 11.93
N LYS A 64 -9.48 22.21 10.77
CA LYS A 64 -9.95 23.59 10.59
C LYS A 64 -11.46 23.71 10.75
N GLY A 65 -11.97 23.23 11.90
CA GLY A 65 -13.37 23.42 12.28
C GLY A 65 -13.75 24.90 12.20
N ASP A 66 -14.69 25.21 11.31
CA ASP A 66 -15.31 26.54 11.12
C ASP A 66 -14.60 27.54 10.16
N VAL A 67 -14.08 27.06 9.03
CA VAL A 67 -13.64 27.94 7.93
C VAL A 67 -14.59 27.81 6.73
N GLY A 68 -15.04 28.94 6.20
CA GLY A 68 -16.09 29.01 5.18
C GLY A 68 -15.84 28.11 3.95
N ILE A 69 -16.92 27.68 3.30
CA ILE A 69 -16.89 26.76 2.14
C ILE A 69 -15.86 27.20 1.06
N ALA A 70 -15.63 28.52 0.92
CA ALA A 70 -14.64 29.09 0.01
C ALA A 70 -13.17 28.75 0.37
N SER A 71 -12.77 28.76 1.65
CA SER A 71 -11.40 28.43 2.05
C SER A 71 -11.15 26.92 1.98
N LEU A 72 -12.16 26.10 2.29
CA LEU A 72 -12.10 24.65 2.11
C LEU A 72 -11.89 24.28 0.64
N ALA A 73 -12.59 24.95 -0.29
CA ALA A 73 -12.41 24.72 -1.73
C ALA A 73 -11.01 25.10 -2.22
N VAL A 74 -10.42 26.18 -1.69
CA VAL A 74 -9.05 26.61 -2.03
C VAL A 74 -8.02 25.62 -1.49
N ASP A 75 -8.14 25.22 -0.22
CA ASP A 75 -7.22 24.25 0.40
C ASP A 75 -7.28 22.90 -0.33
N MET A 76 -8.48 22.40 -0.66
CA MET A 76 -8.65 21.20 -1.47
C MET A 76 -8.04 21.35 -2.87
N GLY A 77 -8.23 22.50 -3.51
CA GLY A 77 -7.64 22.80 -4.82
C GLY A 77 -6.12 22.78 -4.78
N ILE A 78 -5.52 23.28 -3.70
CA ILE A 78 -4.06 23.25 -3.49
C ILE A 78 -3.58 21.82 -3.27
N THR A 79 -4.22 21.04 -2.39
CA THR A 79 -3.79 19.65 -2.12
C THR A 79 -3.93 18.77 -3.36
N ILE A 80 -5.08 18.83 -4.05
CA ILE A 80 -5.29 18.10 -5.31
C ILE A 80 -4.31 18.61 -6.37
N GLY A 81 -4.09 19.92 -6.44
CA GLY A 81 -3.11 20.54 -7.34
C GLY A 81 -1.69 20.03 -7.12
N LYS A 82 -1.24 19.91 -5.86
CA LYS A 82 0.06 19.33 -5.51
C LYS A 82 0.17 17.86 -5.93
N VAL A 83 -0.87 17.06 -5.69
CA VAL A 83 -0.91 15.65 -6.12
C VAL A 83 -0.85 15.55 -7.64
N VAL A 84 -1.66 16.32 -8.36
CA VAL A 84 -1.66 16.34 -9.83
C VAL A 84 -0.32 16.83 -10.38
N ALA A 85 0.28 17.87 -9.77
CA ALA A 85 1.60 18.37 -10.14
C ALA A 85 2.69 17.31 -9.93
N PHE A 86 2.67 16.60 -8.80
CA PHE A 86 3.58 15.49 -8.53
C PHE A 86 3.46 14.41 -9.60
N ILE A 87 2.24 13.97 -9.90
CA ILE A 87 1.96 12.97 -10.94
C ILE A 87 2.46 13.45 -12.30
N ALA A 88 2.14 14.68 -12.69
CA ALA A 88 2.57 15.26 -13.96
C ALA A 88 4.11 15.33 -14.07
N ILE A 89 4.79 15.76 -13.01
CA ILE A 89 6.25 15.82 -12.95
C ILE A 89 6.86 14.42 -13.03
N MET A 90 6.30 13.43 -12.33
CA MET A 90 6.77 12.05 -12.40
C MET A 90 6.57 11.45 -13.80
N MET A 91 5.43 11.72 -14.44
CA MET A 91 5.14 11.24 -15.80
C MET A 91 6.02 11.91 -16.87
N LEU A 92 6.39 13.18 -16.68
CA LEU A 92 7.19 13.93 -17.65
C LEU A 92 8.69 13.78 -17.42
N VAL A 93 9.15 14.04 -16.20
CA VAL A 93 10.55 14.02 -15.80
C VAL A 93 10.97 12.64 -15.33
N GLY A 94 10.20 12.03 -14.43
CA GLY A 94 10.52 10.70 -13.88
C GLY A 94 10.68 9.66 -14.98
N ARG A 95 9.76 9.63 -15.94
CA ARG A 95 9.78 8.73 -17.11
C ARG A 95 11.07 8.81 -17.94
N ARG A 96 11.76 9.95 -17.94
CA ARG A 96 13.02 10.12 -18.66
C ARG A 96 14.24 9.98 -17.74
N LEU A 97 14.16 10.54 -16.54
CA LEU A 97 15.25 10.58 -15.57
C LEU A 97 15.53 9.20 -14.97
N VAL A 98 14.49 8.46 -14.57
CA VAL A 98 14.65 7.15 -13.92
C VAL A 98 15.32 6.14 -14.85
N PRO A 99 14.85 5.90 -16.09
CA PRO A 99 15.55 4.99 -17.01
C PRO A 99 16.96 5.48 -17.37
N TRP A 100 17.18 6.80 -17.45
CA TRP A 100 18.50 7.34 -17.74
C TRP A 100 19.51 7.03 -16.62
N ILE A 101 19.11 7.22 -15.36
CA ILE A 101 19.96 6.88 -14.20
C ILE A 101 20.19 5.37 -14.13
N MET A 102 19.16 4.57 -14.39
CA MET A 102 19.27 3.11 -14.47
C MET A 102 20.24 2.64 -15.54
N ALA A 103 20.16 3.19 -16.75
CA ALA A 103 21.05 2.84 -17.85
C ALA A 103 22.50 3.22 -17.52
N ARG A 104 22.69 4.37 -16.87
CA ARG A 104 24.02 4.86 -16.47
C ARG A 104 24.63 4.02 -15.37
N SER A 105 23.84 3.58 -14.38
CA SER A 105 24.32 2.66 -13.33
C SER A 105 24.56 1.26 -13.91
N ALA A 106 23.71 0.77 -14.81
CA ALA A 106 23.90 -0.51 -15.48
C ALA A 106 25.17 -0.54 -16.36
N ALA A 107 25.53 0.58 -17.00
CA ALA A 107 26.74 0.71 -17.80
C ALA A 107 28.04 0.55 -16.99
N THR A 108 27.98 0.71 -15.66
CA THR A 108 29.14 0.45 -14.79
C THR A 108 29.47 -1.03 -14.63
N GLY A 109 28.54 -1.93 -15.00
CA GLY A 109 28.69 -3.38 -14.84
C GLY A 109 28.58 -3.89 -13.40
N SER A 110 28.56 -3.01 -12.38
CA SER A 110 28.42 -3.41 -10.99
C SER A 110 26.96 -3.63 -10.60
N ARG A 111 26.66 -4.85 -10.15
CA ARG A 111 25.32 -5.20 -9.63
C ARG A 111 24.99 -4.40 -8.37
N GLU A 112 25.96 -4.21 -7.48
CA GLU A 112 25.77 -3.47 -6.23
C GLU A 112 25.42 -1.99 -6.48
N LEU A 113 26.15 -1.33 -7.39
CA LEU A 113 25.86 0.05 -7.77
C LEU A 113 24.49 0.19 -8.42
N PHE A 114 24.10 -0.78 -9.25
CA PHE A 114 22.78 -0.81 -9.86
C PHE A 114 21.67 -0.92 -8.79
N THR A 115 21.76 -1.88 -7.88
CA THR A 115 20.79 -2.07 -6.79
C THR A 115 20.70 -0.83 -5.91
N LEU A 116 21.84 -0.26 -5.49
CA LEU A 116 21.87 0.96 -4.69
C LEU A 116 21.22 2.14 -5.43
N SER A 117 21.45 2.27 -6.74
CA SER A 117 20.82 3.31 -7.55
C SER A 117 19.30 3.14 -7.60
N VAL A 118 18.79 1.91 -7.73
CA VAL A 118 17.35 1.62 -7.73
C VAL A 118 16.72 2.07 -6.41
N LEU A 119 17.32 1.69 -5.29
CA LEU A 119 16.83 2.03 -3.96
C LEU A 119 16.91 3.53 -3.68
N ALA A 120 18.03 4.15 -4.04
CA ALA A 120 18.22 5.59 -3.87
C ALA A 120 17.20 6.38 -4.68
N LEU A 121 16.87 5.93 -5.90
CA LEU A 121 15.80 6.50 -6.70
C LEU A 121 14.43 6.31 -6.04
N ALA A 122 14.09 5.09 -5.63
CA ALA A 122 12.79 4.80 -5.03
C ALA A 122 12.58 5.61 -3.74
N LEU A 123 13.56 5.61 -2.84
CA LEU A 123 13.54 6.37 -1.59
C LEU A 123 13.59 7.88 -1.83
N GLY A 124 14.42 8.33 -2.78
CA GLY A 124 14.54 9.74 -3.13
C GLY A 124 13.25 10.32 -3.71
N ILE A 125 12.56 9.57 -4.57
CA ILE A 125 11.25 9.95 -5.12
C ILE A 125 10.20 9.93 -4.01
N ALA A 126 10.19 8.91 -3.15
CA ALA A 126 9.24 8.83 -2.04
C ALA A 126 9.41 9.97 -1.03
N PHE A 127 10.65 10.30 -0.67
CA PHE A 127 10.98 11.42 0.19
C PHE A 127 10.64 12.77 -0.46
N GLY A 128 10.99 12.95 -1.75
CA GLY A 128 10.65 14.15 -2.49
C GLY A 128 9.14 14.37 -2.63
N ALA A 129 8.34 13.31 -2.73
CA ALA A 129 6.88 13.41 -2.76
C ALA A 129 6.32 14.02 -1.46
N VAL A 130 6.90 13.67 -0.31
CA VAL A 130 6.49 14.18 1.00
C VAL A 130 6.94 15.63 1.17
N GLU A 131 8.24 15.89 1.03
CA GLU A 131 8.80 17.22 1.33
C GLU A 131 8.38 18.31 0.33
N LEU A 132 8.23 17.97 -0.95
CA LEU A 132 7.97 18.97 -1.99
C LEU A 132 6.47 19.12 -2.30
N PHE A 133 5.68 18.07 -2.09
CA PHE A 133 4.28 18.03 -2.50
C PHE A 133 3.30 17.71 -1.36
N ASP A 134 3.77 17.49 -0.13
CA ASP A 134 2.96 17.07 1.02
C ASP A 134 2.13 15.81 0.76
N VAL A 135 2.65 14.92 -0.09
CA VAL A 135 1.99 13.67 -0.46
C VAL A 135 2.55 12.51 0.38
N SER A 136 1.79 11.44 0.55
CA SER A 136 2.24 10.27 1.31
C SER A 136 3.46 9.57 0.68
N PHE A 137 4.33 9.02 1.55
CA PHE A 137 5.45 8.16 1.14
C PHE A 137 4.99 7.00 0.23
N ALA A 138 3.83 6.42 0.53
CA ALA A 138 3.24 5.32 -0.23
C ALA A 138 3.00 5.70 -1.70
N LEU A 139 2.46 6.90 -1.95
CA LEU A 139 2.25 7.37 -3.32
C LEU A 139 3.57 7.58 -4.05
N GLY A 140 4.53 8.23 -3.40
CA GLY A 140 5.84 8.48 -4.01
C GLY A 140 6.55 7.18 -4.39
N ALA A 141 6.52 6.18 -3.49
CA ALA A 141 7.08 4.86 -3.75
C ALA A 141 6.33 4.11 -4.87
N PHE A 142 4.99 4.18 -4.89
CA PHE A 142 4.17 3.57 -5.94
C PHE A 142 4.50 4.14 -7.33
N PHE A 143 4.56 5.46 -7.46
CA PHE A 143 4.90 6.10 -8.73
C PHE A 143 6.35 5.87 -9.15
N ALA A 144 7.29 5.82 -8.20
CA ALA A 144 8.67 5.42 -8.49
C ALA A 144 8.72 4.01 -9.10
N GLY A 145 7.97 3.06 -8.52
CA GLY A 145 7.84 1.70 -9.03
C GLY A 145 7.18 1.62 -10.40
N MET A 146 6.11 2.38 -10.64
CA MET A 146 5.44 2.43 -11.96
C MET A 146 6.37 2.94 -13.05
N VAL A 147 7.07 4.04 -12.79
CA VAL A 147 8.03 4.63 -13.74
C VAL A 147 9.23 3.71 -13.97
N LEU A 148 9.70 3.00 -12.94
CA LEU A 148 10.74 1.99 -13.03
C LEU A 148 10.30 0.82 -13.93
N ASN A 149 9.04 0.40 -13.83
CA ASN A 149 8.48 -0.72 -14.58
C ASN A 149 8.40 -0.46 -16.09
N GLU A 150 8.32 0.81 -16.51
CA GLU A 150 8.37 1.19 -17.93
C GLU A 150 9.77 1.04 -18.56
N SER A 151 10.82 0.84 -17.76
CA SER A 151 12.18 0.66 -18.28
C SER A 151 12.47 -0.77 -18.73
N GLU A 152 13.34 -0.94 -19.72
CA GLU A 152 13.83 -2.26 -20.16
C GLU A 152 14.62 -3.00 -19.06
N LEU A 153 15.09 -2.26 -18.05
CA LEU A 153 15.83 -2.78 -16.90
C LEU A 153 14.93 -3.14 -15.71
N SER A 154 13.61 -3.02 -15.85
CA SER A 154 12.62 -3.27 -14.79
C SER A 154 12.74 -4.68 -14.20
N HIS A 155 12.91 -5.70 -15.04
CA HIS A 155 13.01 -7.08 -14.58
C HIS A 155 14.28 -7.32 -13.74
N ARG A 156 15.41 -6.71 -14.15
CA ARG A 156 16.66 -6.75 -13.39
C ARG A 156 16.53 -5.98 -12.08
N ALA A 157 15.90 -4.79 -12.12
CA ALA A 157 15.65 -3.98 -10.93
C ALA A 157 14.77 -4.72 -9.92
N ALA A 158 13.70 -5.38 -10.38
CA ALA A 158 12.84 -6.20 -9.55
C ALA A 158 13.65 -7.34 -8.91
N HIS A 159 14.36 -8.14 -9.72
CA HIS A 159 15.14 -9.27 -9.23
C HIS A 159 16.22 -8.88 -8.22
N ASP A 160 16.96 -7.82 -8.50
CA ASP A 160 18.07 -7.37 -7.65
C ASP A 160 17.60 -6.68 -6.35
N THR A 161 16.35 -6.23 -6.28
CA THR A 161 15.75 -5.65 -5.06
C THR A 161 14.93 -6.64 -4.24
N LEU A 162 14.61 -7.83 -4.76
CA LEU A 162 13.87 -8.88 -4.04
C LEU A 162 14.40 -9.15 -2.62
N PRO A 163 15.72 -9.36 -2.38
CA PRO A 163 16.21 -9.68 -1.04
C PRO A 163 16.00 -8.54 -0.04
N LEU A 164 16.08 -7.30 -0.51
CA LEU A 164 15.90 -6.12 0.34
C LEU A 164 14.44 -5.89 0.67
N ARG A 165 13.54 -6.07 -0.30
CA ARG A 165 12.10 -6.08 -0.05
C ARG A 165 11.76 -7.10 1.04
N ASP A 166 12.32 -8.31 0.95
CA ASP A 166 12.07 -9.37 1.92
C ASP A 166 12.65 -9.02 3.30
N ALA A 167 13.86 -8.46 3.36
CA ALA A 167 14.45 -7.97 4.62
C ALA A 167 13.63 -6.84 5.26
N PHE A 168 13.19 -5.85 4.47
CA PHE A 168 12.35 -4.75 4.95
C PHE A 168 10.97 -5.23 5.38
N ALA A 169 10.40 -6.25 4.73
CA ALA A 169 9.15 -6.86 5.16
C ALA A 169 9.30 -7.48 6.55
N VAL A 170 10.38 -8.22 6.82
CA VAL A 170 10.66 -8.76 8.15
C VAL A 170 10.81 -7.63 9.17
N LEU A 171 11.60 -6.60 8.86
CA LEU A 171 11.78 -5.44 9.76
C LEU A 171 10.47 -4.69 10.03
N PHE A 172 9.60 -4.57 9.04
CA PHE A 172 8.28 -3.97 9.16
C PHE A 172 7.42 -4.78 10.14
N PHE A 173 7.31 -6.10 9.96
CA PHE A 173 6.51 -6.95 10.86
C PHE A 173 7.06 -6.98 12.28
N VAL A 174 8.39 -7.03 12.45
CA VAL A 174 9.01 -6.95 13.78
C VAL A 174 8.71 -5.60 14.43
N SER A 175 8.84 -4.49 13.69
CA SER A 175 8.53 -3.14 14.20
C SER A 175 7.07 -2.99 14.61
N VAL A 176 6.13 -3.45 13.77
CA VAL A 176 4.70 -3.44 14.10
C VAL A 176 4.41 -4.30 15.34
N GLY A 177 5.06 -5.46 15.45
CA GLY A 177 4.97 -6.31 16.64
C GLY A 177 5.52 -5.65 17.91
N MET A 178 6.57 -4.84 17.81
CA MET A 178 7.13 -4.10 18.97
C MET A 178 6.24 -2.94 19.42
N LEU A 179 5.37 -2.41 18.54
CA LEU A 179 4.39 -1.38 18.90
C LEU A 179 3.18 -1.96 19.68
N PHE A 180 3.06 -3.29 19.76
CA PHE A 180 2.00 -3.94 20.51
C PHE A 180 2.23 -3.79 22.01
N ASP A 181 1.29 -3.12 22.70
CA ASP A 181 1.25 -3.07 24.16
C ASP A 181 0.43 -4.24 24.72
N PRO A 182 1.06 -5.25 25.35
CA PRO A 182 0.35 -6.40 25.90
C PRO A 182 -0.59 -6.03 27.06
N LEU A 183 -0.41 -4.87 27.71
CA LEU A 183 -1.32 -4.44 28.78
C LEU A 183 -2.73 -4.14 28.27
N VAL A 184 -2.91 -3.82 26.98
CA VAL A 184 -4.23 -3.57 26.39
C VAL A 184 -5.17 -4.78 26.54
N LEU A 185 -4.62 -6.00 26.53
CA LEU A 185 -5.40 -7.23 26.74
C LEU A 185 -6.04 -7.30 28.13
N ILE A 186 -5.39 -6.70 29.13
CA ILE A 186 -5.85 -6.70 30.53
C ILE A 186 -6.70 -5.46 30.79
N GLN A 187 -6.30 -4.30 30.28
CA GLN A 187 -6.97 -3.03 30.55
C GLN A 187 -8.29 -2.90 29.77
N GLN A 188 -8.37 -3.39 28.53
CA GLN A 188 -9.53 -3.22 27.66
C GLN A 188 -9.92 -4.52 26.92
N PRO A 189 -10.20 -5.63 27.64
CA PRO A 189 -10.47 -6.92 27.04
C PRO A 189 -11.69 -6.90 26.09
N LEU A 190 -12.72 -6.11 26.43
CA LEU A 190 -13.92 -5.96 25.61
C LEU A 190 -13.64 -5.26 24.27
N ALA A 191 -12.81 -4.21 24.26
CA ALA A 191 -12.46 -3.49 23.04
C ALA A 191 -11.61 -4.34 22.10
N VAL A 192 -10.67 -5.11 22.65
CA VAL A 192 -9.87 -6.08 21.90
C VAL A 192 -10.77 -7.15 21.28
N LEU A 193 -11.67 -7.73 22.08
CA LEU A 193 -12.56 -8.80 21.62
C LEU A 193 -13.55 -8.30 20.56
N ALA A 194 -14.06 -7.08 20.71
CA ALA A 194 -14.88 -6.43 19.68
C ALA A 194 -14.09 -6.20 18.38
N THR A 195 -12.86 -5.71 18.48
CA THR A 195 -11.98 -5.48 17.32
C THR A 195 -11.67 -6.81 16.61
N LEU A 196 -11.31 -7.85 17.37
CA LEU A 196 -11.06 -9.19 16.86
C LEU A 196 -12.30 -9.75 16.16
N ALA A 197 -13.49 -9.60 16.76
CA ALA A 197 -14.73 -10.04 16.14
C ALA A 197 -15.01 -9.29 14.83
N ILE A 198 -14.75 -7.98 14.78
CA ILE A 198 -14.88 -7.18 13.56
C ILE A 198 -13.90 -7.66 12.47
N ILE A 199 -12.66 -7.98 12.81
CA ILE A 199 -11.68 -8.49 11.84
C ILE A 199 -12.13 -9.86 11.34
N VAL A 200 -12.36 -10.81 12.25
CA VAL A 200 -12.66 -12.20 11.90
C VAL A 200 -14.00 -12.32 11.16
N PHE A 201 -15.06 -11.68 11.65
CA PHE A 201 -16.37 -11.80 11.03
C PHE A 201 -16.60 -10.73 9.96
N GLY A 202 -16.24 -9.47 10.23
CA GLY A 202 -16.50 -8.36 9.31
C GLY A 202 -15.77 -8.52 7.97
N LYS A 203 -14.45 -8.75 7.97
CA LYS A 203 -13.69 -8.97 6.73
C LYS A 203 -14.12 -10.26 6.03
N SER A 204 -14.31 -11.36 6.76
CA SER A 204 -14.74 -12.63 6.18
C SER A 204 -16.11 -12.54 5.50
N ILE A 205 -17.07 -11.85 6.13
CA ILE A 205 -18.41 -11.65 5.57
C ILE A 205 -18.33 -10.76 4.33
N ALA A 206 -17.58 -9.64 4.39
CA ALA A 206 -17.40 -8.75 3.26
C ALA A 206 -16.78 -9.49 2.06
N ALA A 207 -15.68 -10.23 2.28
CA ALA A 207 -15.01 -11.05 1.27
C ALA A 207 -15.94 -12.14 0.70
N PHE A 208 -16.71 -12.82 1.56
CA PHE A 208 -17.68 -13.82 1.12
C PHE A 208 -18.78 -13.23 0.21
N PHE A 209 -19.35 -12.09 0.60
CA PHE A 209 -20.38 -11.40 -0.18
C PHE A 209 -19.86 -10.91 -1.53
N LEU A 210 -18.65 -10.34 -1.56
CA LEU A 210 -18.00 -9.89 -2.79
C LEU A 210 -17.78 -11.05 -3.76
N VAL A 211 -17.17 -12.15 -3.29
CA VAL A 211 -16.94 -13.34 -4.13
C VAL A 211 -18.25 -13.97 -4.62
N ARG A 212 -19.29 -13.93 -3.79
CA ARG A 212 -20.63 -14.40 -4.16
C ARG A 212 -21.27 -13.53 -5.24
N MET A 213 -21.12 -12.21 -5.16
CA MET A 213 -21.60 -11.24 -6.16
C MET A 213 -20.90 -11.41 -7.51
N PHE A 214 -19.61 -11.79 -7.51
CA PHE A 214 -18.88 -12.15 -8.72
C PHE A 214 -19.20 -13.57 -9.26
N GLY A 215 -20.25 -14.23 -8.75
CA GLY A 215 -20.80 -15.47 -9.32
C GLY A 215 -20.03 -16.75 -8.99
N HIS A 216 -19.10 -16.71 -8.03
CA HIS A 216 -18.24 -17.85 -7.72
C HIS A 216 -18.88 -18.82 -6.71
N SER A 217 -18.44 -20.09 -6.75
CA SER A 217 -19.01 -21.16 -5.92
C SER A 217 -18.84 -20.88 -4.40
N PRO A 218 -19.79 -21.31 -3.54
CA PRO A 218 -19.75 -21.03 -2.11
C PRO A 218 -18.51 -21.62 -1.40
N ARG A 219 -17.94 -22.72 -1.92
CA ARG A 219 -16.68 -23.29 -1.41
C ARG A 219 -15.47 -22.39 -1.71
N THR A 220 -15.46 -21.73 -2.86
CA THR A 220 -14.42 -20.76 -3.21
C THR A 220 -14.55 -19.50 -2.36
N ALA A 221 -15.76 -18.99 -2.18
CA ALA A 221 -16.04 -17.84 -1.32
C ALA A 221 -15.61 -18.06 0.14
N LEU A 222 -15.88 -19.23 0.70
CA LEU A 222 -15.47 -19.55 2.07
C LEU A 222 -13.95 -19.63 2.23
N THR A 223 -13.25 -20.18 1.22
CA THR A 223 -11.78 -20.29 1.24
C THR A 223 -11.14 -18.91 1.17
N ILE A 224 -11.65 -18.04 0.30
CA ILE A 224 -11.16 -16.66 0.12
C ILE A 224 -11.47 -15.81 1.36
N ALA A 225 -12.67 -15.94 1.92
CA ALA A 225 -13.05 -15.26 3.16
C ALA A 225 -12.15 -15.64 4.34
N ALA A 226 -11.88 -16.94 4.52
CA ALA A 226 -10.99 -17.42 5.58
C ALA A 226 -9.54 -16.97 5.38
N SER A 227 -9.08 -16.85 4.13
CA SER A 227 -7.72 -16.38 3.84
C SER A 227 -7.55 -14.87 4.01
N LEU A 228 -8.62 -14.09 3.85
CA LEU A 228 -8.65 -12.63 4.04
C LEU A 228 -8.94 -12.21 5.49
N ALA A 229 -9.24 -13.15 6.39
CA ALA A 229 -9.52 -12.90 7.80
C ALA A 229 -8.27 -12.59 8.65
N GLN A 230 -7.19 -12.11 8.01
CA GLN A 230 -5.90 -11.77 8.62
C GLN A 230 -5.80 -10.27 8.91
#